data_AF-A0A1K1MGJ8-F1
#
_entry.id   AF-A0A1K1MGJ8-F1
#
_cell.length_a   1.000
_cell.length_b   1.000
_cell.length_c   1.000
_cell.angle_alpha   90.00
_cell.angle_beta   90.00
_cell.angle_gamma   90.00
#
_symmetry.space_group_name_H-M   'P 1'
#
loop_
_entity.id
_entity.type
_entity.pdbx_description
1 polymer ?
#
loop_
_entity_poly.entity_id
_entity_poly.type
_entity_poly.pdbx_seq_one_letter_code
_entity_poly.pdbx_strand_id
1 'polypeptide(L)'
;MKFLKFAFFLILPFFAFCQDTSKLNVDAQYISLYLKNKNGNAYWKEMSEMPAGDFKCQEKDNGNLMVIFNKNEPPFEFINNTINYKEEIRKIPNDICGFKFKGFYYMESQPVDLVYAFYYSSKMPNSLVMVKYMGFEQVIFGANYYSDKKVNPLKEANYKFDLK
;
A
#
# COMPACT_ATOMS: atom_id res chain seq x y z
N MET A 1 -20.85 56.58 30.59
CA MET A 1 -19.95 55.87 29.67
C MET A 1 -19.96 54.39 30.05
N LYS A 2 -20.70 53.57 29.29
CA LYS A 2 -20.91 52.15 29.56
C LYS A 2 -20.07 51.32 28.59
N PHE A 3 -19.32 50.39 29.16
CA PHE A 3 -18.50 49.37 28.53
C PHE A 3 -19.21 48.66 27.38
N LEU A 4 -18.66 48.75 26.17
CA LEU A 4 -18.98 47.82 25.08
C LEU A 4 -17.79 46.88 24.89
N LYS A 5 -18.02 45.64 25.31
CA LYS A 5 -17.04 44.56 25.39
C LYS A 5 -16.61 44.11 24.00
N PHE A 6 -15.32 43.87 23.89
CA PHE A 6 -14.67 42.83 23.10
C PHE A 6 -15.58 41.68 22.66
N ALA A 7 -15.62 41.43 21.35
CA ALA A 7 -15.71 40.09 20.77
C ALA A 7 -15.46 40.17 19.26
N PHE A 8 -14.21 40.42 18.85
CA PHE A 8 -13.78 40.09 17.49
C PHE A 8 -13.59 38.57 17.45
N PHE A 9 -14.67 37.86 17.19
CA PHE A 9 -14.65 36.41 16.97
C PHE A 9 -13.81 36.15 15.72
N LEU A 10 -12.57 35.70 15.92
CA LEU A 10 -11.73 35.06 14.91
C LEU A 10 -12.48 33.82 14.42
N ILE A 11 -13.25 33.97 13.34
CA ILE A 11 -13.77 32.85 12.57
C ILE A 11 -12.60 32.33 11.73
N LEU A 12 -11.71 31.57 12.36
CA LEU A 12 -10.82 30.67 11.63
C LEU A 12 -11.73 29.60 11.03
N PRO A 13 -11.80 29.45 9.70
CA PRO A 13 -12.44 28.28 9.14
C PRO A 13 -11.51 27.12 9.47
N PHE A 14 -11.87 26.33 10.49
CA PHE A 14 -11.44 24.95 10.59
C PHE A 14 -12.01 24.25 9.36
N PHE A 15 -11.34 24.38 8.22
CA PHE A 15 -11.38 23.39 7.16
C PHE A 15 -10.70 22.14 7.75
N ALA A 16 -11.44 21.45 8.63
CA ALA A 16 -11.21 20.05 8.85
C ALA A 16 -11.42 19.40 7.47
N PHE A 17 -10.33 19.21 6.74
CA PHE A 17 -10.28 18.27 5.64
C PHE A 17 -10.74 16.94 6.25
N CYS A 18 -12.03 16.64 6.07
CA CYS A 18 -12.55 15.32 6.32
C CYS A 18 -11.89 14.46 5.26
N GLN A 19 -10.71 13.92 5.59
CA GLN A 19 -10.07 12.91 4.75
C GLN A 19 -11.10 11.81 4.56
N ASP A 20 -11.43 11.55 3.31
CA ASP A 20 -12.29 10.45 2.94
C ASP A 20 -11.62 9.16 3.40
N THR A 21 -12.04 8.63 4.55
CA THR A 21 -11.46 7.44 5.18
C THR A 21 -11.71 6.17 4.36
N SER A 22 -12.50 6.26 3.27
CA SER A 22 -12.71 5.14 2.35
C SER A 22 -11.54 4.94 1.39
N LYS A 23 -10.74 5.98 1.15
CA LYS A 23 -9.63 5.97 0.19
C LYS A 23 -8.33 5.61 0.86
N LEU A 24 -7.55 4.79 0.17
CA LEU A 24 -6.20 4.47 0.60
C LEU A 24 -5.34 5.74 0.61
N ASN A 25 -4.72 6.04 1.75
CA ASN A 25 -3.73 7.10 1.89
C ASN A 25 -2.66 6.62 2.88
N VAL A 26 -1.54 6.15 2.35
CA VAL A 26 -0.45 5.56 3.11
C VAL A 26 0.78 6.44 2.98
N ASP A 27 1.41 6.76 4.10
CA ASP A 27 2.71 7.42 4.19
C ASP A 27 3.62 6.57 5.09
N ALA A 28 4.69 6.00 4.54
CA ALA A 28 5.48 4.96 5.19
C ALA A 28 6.99 5.20 5.06
N GLN A 29 7.68 5.22 6.20
CA GLN A 29 9.11 5.50 6.29
C GLN A 29 9.98 4.26 6.15
N TYR A 30 9.41 3.08 6.36
CA TYR A 30 10.14 1.81 6.39
C TYR A 30 9.62 0.84 5.34
N ILE A 31 10.53 -0.01 4.86
CA ILE A 31 10.27 -1.09 3.92
C ILE A 31 10.91 -2.40 4.39
N SER A 32 10.22 -3.50 4.13
CA SER A 32 10.77 -4.86 4.17
C SER A 32 10.40 -5.59 2.88
N LEU A 33 11.34 -6.36 2.35
CA LEU A 33 11.20 -7.08 1.08
C LEU A 33 11.11 -8.58 1.34
N TYR A 34 10.10 -9.23 0.78
CA TYR A 34 9.99 -10.68 0.71
C TYR A 34 10.73 -11.20 -0.51
N LEU A 35 11.70 -12.09 -0.26
CA LEU A 35 12.57 -12.65 -1.29
C LEU A 35 12.68 -14.16 -1.11
N LYS A 36 12.88 -14.89 -2.22
CA LYS A 36 13.33 -16.29 -2.20
C LYS A 36 14.83 -16.33 -2.45
N ASN A 37 15.57 -17.09 -1.64
CA ASN A 37 16.99 -17.31 -1.88
C ASN A 37 17.23 -18.38 -2.96
N LYS A 38 18.50 -18.62 -3.31
CA LYS A 38 18.90 -19.63 -4.32
C LYS A 38 18.47 -21.07 -3.99
N ASN A 39 18.21 -21.35 -2.71
CA ASN A 39 17.76 -22.66 -2.24
C ASN A 39 16.23 -22.77 -2.21
N GLY A 40 15.50 -21.75 -2.68
CA GLY A 40 14.04 -21.69 -2.64
C GLY A 40 13.46 -21.26 -1.30
N ASN A 41 14.28 -21.05 -0.26
CA ASN A 41 13.77 -20.62 1.04
C ASN A 41 13.35 -19.15 0.97
N ALA A 42 12.12 -18.89 1.38
CA ALA A 42 11.55 -17.57 1.38
C ALA A 42 11.67 -16.87 2.74
N TYR A 43 11.95 -15.57 2.73
CA TYR A 43 12.12 -14.78 3.94
C TYR A 43 11.82 -13.29 3.69
N TRP A 44 11.39 -12.59 4.72
CA TRP A 44 11.38 -11.13 4.74
C TRP A 44 12.75 -10.60 5.18
N LYS A 45 13.27 -9.62 4.45
CA LYS A 45 14.41 -8.81 4.90
C LYS A 45 14.04 -8.01 6.15
N GLU A 46 15.05 -7.65 6.92
CA GLU A 46 14.90 -6.69 8.02
C GLU A 46 14.25 -5.38 7.54
N MET A 47 13.48 -4.75 8.42
CA MET A 47 12.89 -3.43 8.14
C MET A 47 14.00 -2.39 8.02
N SER A 48 14.06 -1.69 6.90
CA SER A 48 14.99 -0.59 6.64
C SER A 48 14.25 0.69 6.34
N GLU A 49 14.85 1.83 6.64
CA GLU A 49 14.32 3.13 6.20
C GLU A 49 14.34 3.22 4.67
N MET A 50 13.34 3.88 4.11
CA MET A 50 13.27 4.17 2.69
C MET A 50 14.44 5.09 2.31
N PRO A 51 15.30 4.71 1.36
CA PRO A 51 16.56 5.42 1.09
C PRO A 51 16.34 6.80 0.46
N ALA A 52 15.18 7.03 -0.16
CA ALA A 52 14.91 8.21 -0.97
C ALA A 52 13.66 8.98 -0.50
N GLY A 53 13.41 8.94 0.81
CA GLY A 53 12.23 9.52 1.44
C GLY A 53 11.04 8.57 1.48
N ASP A 54 10.00 9.00 2.20
CA ASP A 54 8.86 8.18 2.55
C ASP A 54 8.12 7.64 1.32
N PHE A 55 7.73 6.36 1.41
CA PHE A 55 6.80 5.75 0.48
C PHE A 55 5.43 6.38 0.64
N LYS A 56 4.80 6.78 -0.47
CA LYS A 56 3.42 7.28 -0.46
C LYS A 56 2.54 6.50 -1.42
N CYS A 57 1.32 6.19 -1.00
CA CYS A 57 0.31 5.58 -1.86
C CYS A 57 -1.05 6.23 -1.62
N GLN A 58 -1.63 6.81 -2.66
CA GLN A 58 -2.90 7.53 -2.61
C GLN A 58 -3.88 7.02 -3.65
N GLU A 59 -5.10 6.75 -3.24
CA GLU A 59 -6.19 6.35 -4.13
C GLU A 59 -6.88 7.55 -4.76
N LYS A 60 -6.97 7.53 -6.09
CA LYS A 60 -7.72 8.49 -6.90
C LYS A 60 -9.22 8.15 -6.93
N ASP A 61 -10.04 9.11 -7.34
CA ASP A 61 -11.50 8.94 -7.45
C ASP A 61 -11.91 7.82 -8.43
N ASN A 62 -11.08 7.56 -9.45
CA ASN A 62 -11.30 6.47 -10.40
C ASN A 62 -10.83 5.10 -9.87
N GLY A 63 -10.35 5.03 -8.63
CA GLY A 63 -9.85 3.81 -7.99
C GLY A 63 -8.41 3.44 -8.35
N ASN A 64 -7.71 4.20 -9.21
CA ASN A 64 -6.27 4.04 -9.46
C ASN A 64 -5.47 4.45 -8.22
N LEU A 65 -4.23 3.96 -8.14
CA LEU A 65 -3.30 4.35 -7.08
C LEU A 65 -2.16 5.19 -7.65
N MET A 66 -1.87 6.31 -7.01
CA MET A 66 -0.64 7.07 -7.21
C MET A 66 0.38 6.68 -6.16
N VAL A 67 1.53 6.18 -6.61
CA VAL A 67 2.57 5.64 -5.75
C VAL A 67 3.87 6.39 -5.94
N ILE A 68 4.47 6.83 -4.83
CA ILE A 68 5.78 7.49 -4.81
C ILE A 68 6.73 6.58 -4.03
N PHE A 69 7.73 6.02 -4.72
CA PHE A 69 8.79 5.21 -4.09
C PHE A 69 10.02 6.05 -3.73
N ASN A 70 10.22 7.17 -4.41
CA ASN A 70 11.35 8.08 -4.25
C ASN A 70 10.82 9.51 -4.42
N LYS A 71 11.06 10.38 -3.44
CA LYS A 71 10.57 11.77 -3.46
C LYS A 71 11.17 12.61 -4.59
N ASN A 72 12.29 12.16 -5.17
CA ASN A 72 12.99 12.83 -6.25
C ASN A 72 12.58 12.31 -7.64
N GLU A 73 11.70 11.31 -7.71
CA GLU A 73 11.19 10.75 -8.96
C GLU A 73 9.70 11.09 -9.15
N PRO A 74 9.22 11.11 -10.41
CA PRO A 74 7.79 11.25 -10.67
C PRO A 74 6.98 10.13 -10.00
N PRO A 75 5.75 10.42 -9.53
CA PRO A 75 4.83 9.40 -9.07
C PRO A 75 4.50 8.38 -10.17
N PHE A 76 4.34 7.13 -9.79
CA PHE A 76 3.87 6.05 -10.66
C PHE A 76 2.36 5.90 -10.52
N GLU A 77 1.67 5.75 -11.65
CA GLU A 77 0.25 5.40 -11.66
C GLU A 77 0.06 3.89 -11.80
N PHE A 78 -0.69 3.33 -10.87
CA PHE A 78 -1.14 1.95 -10.85
C PHE A 78 -2.62 1.93 -11.24
N ILE A 79 -2.91 1.38 -12.41
CA ILE A 79 -4.24 1.36 -13.00
C ILE A 79 -5.04 0.21 -12.38
N ASN A 80 -6.22 0.52 -11.84
CA ASN A 80 -7.09 -0.49 -11.25
C ASN A 80 -7.63 -1.42 -12.33
N ASN A 81 -7.31 -2.70 -12.22
CA ASN A 81 -7.72 -3.71 -13.18
C ASN A 81 -8.45 -4.88 -12.51
N THR A 82 -8.88 -4.70 -11.25
CA THR A 82 -9.49 -5.73 -10.40
C THR A 82 -10.65 -6.45 -11.09
N ILE A 83 -11.51 -5.72 -11.82
CA ILE A 83 -12.69 -6.28 -12.50
C ILE A 83 -12.32 -7.32 -13.56
N ASN A 84 -11.14 -7.23 -14.15
CA ASN A 84 -10.68 -8.12 -15.22
C ASN A 84 -10.03 -9.41 -14.69
N TYR A 85 -9.87 -9.55 -13.37
CA TYR A 85 -9.22 -10.69 -12.70
C TYR A 85 -10.19 -11.52 -11.84
N LYS A 86 -11.46 -11.66 -12.25
CA LYS A 86 -12.51 -12.30 -11.40
C LYS A 86 -12.18 -13.73 -10.97
N GLU A 87 -11.62 -14.54 -11.87
CA GLU A 87 -11.26 -15.92 -11.56
C GLU A 87 -9.98 -15.99 -10.71
N GLU A 88 -9.08 -15.04 -10.91
CA GLU A 88 -7.84 -14.94 -10.18
C GLU A 88 -8.06 -14.47 -8.74
N ILE A 89 -8.98 -13.52 -8.53
CA ILE A 89 -9.41 -13.03 -7.21
C ILE A 89 -9.86 -14.18 -6.31
N ARG A 90 -10.51 -15.21 -6.87
CA ARG A 90 -10.97 -16.38 -6.08
C ARG A 90 -9.82 -17.23 -5.53
N LYS A 91 -8.65 -17.16 -6.15
CA LYS A 91 -7.47 -17.97 -5.79
C LYS A 91 -6.54 -17.24 -4.83
N ILE A 92 -6.62 -15.91 -4.75
CA ILE A 92 -5.80 -15.13 -3.81
C ILE A 92 -6.45 -15.05 -2.43
N PRO A 93 -5.65 -15.03 -1.35
CA PRO A 93 -6.16 -14.78 -0.01
C PRO A 93 -6.77 -13.37 0.08
N ASN A 94 -8.01 -13.23 0.53
CA ASN A 94 -8.61 -11.90 0.76
C ASN A 94 -8.04 -11.18 2.00
N ASP A 95 -7.40 -11.92 2.91
CA ASP A 95 -6.71 -11.40 4.09
C ASP A 95 -5.34 -12.06 4.26
N ILE A 96 -4.32 -11.24 4.50
CA ILE A 96 -2.98 -11.69 4.87
C ILE A 96 -2.59 -11.02 6.18
N CYS A 97 -2.80 -11.73 7.29
CA CYS A 97 -2.38 -11.28 8.63
C CYS A 97 -3.00 -9.95 9.05
N GLY A 98 -4.29 -9.76 8.76
CA GLY A 98 -5.02 -8.54 9.05
C GLY A 98 -4.82 -7.43 8.02
N PHE A 99 -4.15 -7.72 6.90
CA PHE A 99 -4.14 -6.89 5.71
C PHE A 99 -5.20 -7.40 4.73
N LYS A 100 -6.17 -6.57 4.41
CA LYS A 100 -7.29 -6.88 3.51
C LYS A 100 -6.92 -6.56 2.09
N PHE A 101 -7.33 -7.41 1.16
CA PHE A 101 -7.18 -7.18 -0.27
C PHE A 101 -7.91 -5.90 -0.70
N LYS A 102 -7.20 -5.03 -1.43
CA LYS A 102 -7.75 -3.79 -2.00
C LYS A 102 -8.12 -3.98 -3.46
N GLY A 103 -7.25 -4.59 -4.24
CA GLY A 103 -7.43 -4.73 -5.68
C GLY A 103 -6.18 -5.20 -6.40
N PHE A 104 -6.37 -5.53 -7.67
CA PHE A 104 -5.30 -5.77 -8.63
C PHE A 104 -5.05 -4.54 -9.48
N TYR A 105 -3.77 -4.27 -9.69
CA TYR A 105 -3.28 -3.10 -10.39
C TYR A 105 -2.17 -3.51 -11.35
N TYR A 106 -2.02 -2.76 -12.44
CA TYR A 106 -0.85 -2.85 -13.31
C TYR A 106 -0.24 -1.47 -13.52
N MET A 107 0.99 -1.46 -14.00
CA MET A 107 1.73 -0.25 -14.33
C MET A 107 2.08 -0.33 -15.82
N GLU A 108 1.72 0.67 -16.62
CA GLU A 108 1.88 0.61 -18.09
C GLU A 108 3.33 0.42 -18.55
N SER A 109 4.29 0.89 -17.76
CA SER A 109 5.73 0.73 -18.02
C SER A 109 6.27 -0.67 -17.71
N GLN A 110 5.43 -1.59 -17.24
CA GLN A 110 5.81 -2.96 -16.90
C GLN A 110 5.24 -3.97 -17.92
N PRO A 111 5.82 -5.18 -17.98
CA PRO A 111 5.26 -6.26 -18.78
C PRO A 111 3.78 -6.52 -18.48
N VAL A 112 2.99 -6.84 -19.51
CA VAL A 112 1.52 -7.02 -19.44
C VAL A 112 1.12 -8.17 -18.52
N ASP A 113 2.01 -9.14 -18.33
CA ASP A 113 1.85 -10.32 -17.48
C ASP A 113 2.21 -10.06 -16.00
N LEU A 114 2.66 -8.85 -15.64
CA LEU A 114 2.98 -8.46 -14.28
C LEU A 114 1.80 -7.72 -13.63
N VAL A 115 1.24 -8.32 -12.58
CA VAL A 115 0.08 -7.79 -11.85
C VAL A 115 0.45 -7.59 -10.38
N TYR A 116 -0.06 -6.51 -9.79
CA TYR A 116 0.20 -6.13 -8.42
C TYR A 116 -1.08 -6.23 -7.60
N ALA A 117 -1.09 -7.08 -6.57
CA ALA A 117 -2.13 -7.04 -5.56
C ALA A 117 -1.71 -6.10 -4.43
N PHE A 118 -2.62 -5.20 -4.05
CA PHE A 118 -2.42 -4.31 -2.92
C PHE A 118 -3.28 -4.78 -1.75
N TYR A 119 -2.70 -4.80 -0.55
CA TYR A 119 -3.39 -5.12 0.70
C TYR A 119 -3.14 -4.04 1.74
N TYR A 120 -4.18 -3.64 2.46
CA TYR A 120 -4.14 -2.55 3.43
C TYR A 120 -4.65 -2.99 4.81
N SER A 121 -4.24 -2.29 5.87
CA SER A 121 -4.72 -2.61 7.22
C SER A 121 -5.58 -1.49 7.79
N SER A 122 -6.82 -1.82 8.18
CA SER A 122 -7.67 -0.91 8.97
C SER A 122 -7.13 -0.62 10.38
N LYS A 123 -6.21 -1.45 10.91
CA LYS A 123 -5.61 -1.27 12.24
C LYS A 123 -4.24 -0.57 12.18
N MET A 124 -3.61 -0.57 11.00
CA MET A 124 -2.30 0.06 10.75
C MET A 124 -2.44 0.92 9.49
N PRO A 125 -3.01 2.14 9.61
CA PRO A 125 -3.45 2.93 8.45
C PRO A 125 -2.30 3.34 7.52
N ASN A 126 -1.09 3.50 8.04
CA ASN A 126 0.13 3.79 7.28
C ASN A 126 0.92 2.53 6.91
N SER A 127 0.23 1.40 6.75
CA SER A 127 0.86 0.14 6.37
C SER A 127 0.20 -0.47 5.14
N LEU A 128 1.03 -0.98 4.23
CA LEU A 128 0.61 -1.54 2.96
C LEU A 128 1.47 -2.75 2.59
N VAL A 129 0.85 -3.78 2.05
CA VAL A 129 1.53 -4.89 1.40
C VAL A 129 1.26 -4.81 -0.10
N MET A 130 2.33 -4.81 -0.89
CA MET A 130 2.27 -4.90 -2.34
C MET A 130 2.84 -6.24 -2.76
N VAL A 131 2.01 -7.12 -3.33
CA VAL A 131 2.40 -8.45 -3.79
C VAL A 131 2.46 -8.44 -5.32
N LYS A 132 3.58 -8.92 -5.87
CA LYS A 132 3.82 -9.00 -7.31
C LYS A 132 3.55 -10.42 -7.79
N TYR A 133 2.67 -10.55 -8.78
CA TYR A 133 2.31 -11.79 -9.45
C TYR A 133 2.78 -11.76 -10.90
N MET A 134 3.33 -12.87 -11.39
CA MET A 134 3.75 -13.04 -12.78
C MET A 134 3.01 -14.21 -13.41
N GLY A 135 2.39 -13.97 -14.57
CA GLY A 135 1.69 -14.98 -15.37
C GLY A 135 0.34 -15.45 -14.80
N PHE A 136 -0.41 -16.20 -15.63
CA PHE A 136 -1.75 -16.72 -15.31
C PHE A 136 -1.78 -17.73 -14.16
N GLU A 137 -0.62 -18.29 -13.79
CA GLU A 137 -0.47 -19.24 -12.67
C GLU A 137 -0.29 -18.55 -11.31
N GLN A 138 -0.24 -17.21 -11.25
CA GLN A 138 -0.20 -16.43 -10.01
C GLN A 138 0.95 -16.78 -9.07
N VAL A 139 2.12 -17.09 -9.63
CA VAL A 139 3.31 -17.28 -8.81
C VAL A 139 3.69 -15.93 -8.20
N ILE A 140 3.78 -15.88 -6.87
CA ILE A 140 4.30 -14.70 -6.16
C ILE A 140 5.77 -14.55 -6.52
N PHE A 141 6.05 -13.53 -7.33
CA PHE A 141 7.41 -13.17 -7.75
C PHE A 141 8.12 -12.34 -6.66
N GLY A 142 7.37 -11.65 -5.82
CA GLY A 142 7.90 -10.94 -4.66
C GLY A 142 6.81 -10.19 -3.92
N ALA A 143 7.10 -9.73 -2.70
CA ALA A 143 6.21 -8.86 -1.95
C ALA A 143 7.00 -7.79 -1.21
N ASN A 144 6.41 -6.61 -1.07
CA ASN A 144 6.98 -5.51 -0.31
C ASN A 144 6.00 -5.13 0.79
N TYR A 145 6.52 -4.95 2.00
CA TYR A 145 5.79 -4.40 3.13
C TYR A 145 6.29 -2.99 3.42
N TYR A 146 5.38 -2.03 3.43
CA TYR A 146 5.63 -0.63 3.75
C TYR A 146 4.93 -0.29 5.06
N SER A 147 5.61 0.47 5.93
CA SER A 147 5.06 0.89 7.22
C SER A 147 5.70 2.19 7.74
N ASP A 148 4.95 2.95 8.53
CA ASP A 148 5.49 4.00 9.41
C ASP A 148 6.18 3.43 10.65
N LYS A 149 6.08 2.12 10.90
CA LYS A 149 6.72 1.42 12.02
C LYS A 149 7.87 0.55 11.55
N LYS A 150 8.93 0.49 12.36
CA LYS A 150 10.13 -0.35 12.10
C LYS A 150 9.93 -1.86 12.40
N VAL A 151 8.68 -2.32 12.49
CA VAL A 151 8.35 -3.73 12.81
C VAL A 151 7.52 -4.31 11.67
N ASN A 152 7.91 -5.49 11.17
CA ASN A 152 7.17 -6.22 10.15
C ASN A 152 6.37 -7.37 10.79
N PRO A 153 5.03 -7.28 10.87
CA PRO A 153 4.18 -8.33 11.44
C PRO A 153 4.07 -9.57 10.55
N LEU A 154 4.59 -9.53 9.32
CA LEU A 154 4.51 -10.61 8.33
C LEU A 154 5.70 -11.57 8.40
N LYS A 155 6.75 -11.24 9.17
CA LYS A 155 7.98 -12.05 9.30
C LYS A 155 7.71 -13.50 9.69
N GLU A 156 6.77 -13.71 10.60
CA GLU A 156 6.41 -15.05 11.09
C GLU A 156 5.38 -15.75 10.20
N ALA A 157 4.80 -15.04 9.23
CA ALA A 157 3.75 -15.53 8.34
C ALA A 157 4.23 -15.79 6.89
N ASN A 158 5.54 -16.06 6.70
CA ASN A 158 6.15 -16.29 5.39
C ASN A 158 5.43 -17.34 4.54
N TYR A 159 4.91 -18.40 5.17
CA TYR A 159 4.21 -19.48 4.50
C TYR A 159 3.00 -19.02 3.67
N LYS A 160 2.37 -17.89 4.01
CA LYS A 160 1.24 -17.33 3.26
C LYS A 160 1.64 -16.72 1.91
N PHE A 161 2.92 -16.47 1.70
CA PHE A 161 3.49 -15.95 0.46
C PHE A 161 4.21 -17.04 -0.36
N ASP A 162 4.11 -18.30 0.07
CA ASP A 162 4.63 -19.48 -0.65
C ASP A 162 3.47 -20.34 -1.16
N LEU A 163 2.50 -19.69 -1.80
CA LEU A 163 1.39 -20.38 -2.47
C LEU A 163 1.97 -21.18 -3.64
N LYS A 164 1.80 -22.51 -3.58
CA LYS A 164 2.13 -23.46 -4.65
C LYS A 164 0.98 -23.57 -5.64
#